data_AF-A0A5N6VML2-F1
#
_entry.id   AF-A0A5N6VML2-F1
#
_cell.length_a   1.000
_cell.length_b   1.000
_cell.length_c   1.000
_cell.angle_alpha   90.00
_cell.angle_beta   90.00
_cell.angle_gamma   90.00
#
_symmetry.space_group_name_H-M   'P 1'
#
loop_
_entity.id
_entity.type
_entity.pdbx_description
1 polymer ?
#
loop_
_entity_poly.entity_id
_entity_poly.type
_entity_poly.pdbx_seq_one_letter_code
_entity_poly.pdbx_strand_id
1 'polypeptide(L)'
;MGAELPMPQWELKLTDDATTDVKALSTSYHRSPQNTWVIDFEYISLGGDMSPLPLQFAIRQFDGKLLFAEYVHYSLSLEDFLVKLNTWEHADRHVQGLFTRCYGDIVTNGLRPDKIRDEIIHKLSYSAERISIISWFSRQDMQCFQRLLSGSPELIVPKESHHLCSTFQNIDVGRLLKKLLPRNWPSLSLSVVHSSLLANQGRSGNKGEYHTAAYDTEAVTDIVKEITTLIQGFGF
;
A
#
# COMPACT_ATOMS: atom_id res chain seq x y z
N MET A 1 -25.43 8.04 -21.57
CA MET A 1 -25.38 8.32 -20.13
C MET A 1 -26.11 7.20 -19.43
N GLY A 2 -25.40 6.23 -18.87
CA GLY A 2 -26.00 5.22 -18.00
C GLY A 2 -26.25 5.84 -16.63
N ALA A 3 -27.40 5.58 -16.02
CA ALA A 3 -27.67 6.01 -14.66
C ALA A 3 -26.63 5.37 -13.72
N GLU A 4 -25.86 6.18 -13.00
CA GLU A 4 -25.04 5.69 -11.90
C GLU A 4 -26.02 5.14 -10.84
N LEU A 5 -25.99 3.82 -10.62
CA LEU A 5 -26.71 3.24 -9.51
C LEU A 5 -26.19 3.86 -8.21
N PRO A 6 -27.07 4.20 -7.26
CA PRO A 6 -26.63 4.73 -5.98
C PRO A 6 -25.67 3.73 -5.33
N MET A 7 -24.51 4.22 -4.90
CA MET A 7 -23.53 3.41 -4.17
C MET A 7 -24.22 2.74 -2.98
N PRO A 8 -23.97 1.44 -2.70
CA PRO A 8 -24.48 0.81 -1.50
C PRO A 8 -24.04 1.62 -0.27
N GLN A 9 -24.94 1.73 0.71
CA GLN A 9 -24.63 2.42 1.96
C GLN A 9 -23.42 1.76 2.64
N TRP A 10 -22.53 2.57 3.19
CA TRP A 10 -21.42 2.09 4.02
C TRP A 10 -21.97 1.48 5.31
N GLU A 11 -22.19 0.16 5.30
CA GLU A 11 -22.67 -0.63 6.43
C GLU A 11 -21.79 -1.88 6.55
N LEU A 12 -20.76 -1.81 7.38
CA LEU A 12 -19.91 -2.96 7.67
C LEU A 12 -20.60 -3.92 8.63
N LYS A 13 -20.60 -5.22 8.31
CA LYS A 13 -21.18 -6.26 9.15
C LYS A 13 -20.09 -7.20 9.62
N LEU A 14 -19.93 -7.30 10.94
CA LEU A 14 -19.02 -8.28 11.53
C LEU A 14 -19.59 -9.68 11.29
N THR A 15 -18.79 -10.54 10.67
CA THR A 15 -19.09 -11.95 10.45
C THR A 15 -18.18 -12.81 11.33
N ASP A 16 -18.60 -14.05 11.62
CA ASP A 16 -17.78 -15.00 12.40
C ASP A 16 -16.40 -15.19 11.74
N ASP A 17 -16.37 -15.32 10.42
CA ASP A 17 -15.17 -15.49 9.59
C ASP A 17 -14.23 -14.27 9.53
N ALA A 18 -14.69 -13.10 9.98
CA ALA A 18 -13.91 -11.86 10.05
C ALA A 18 -13.53 -11.49 11.50
N THR A 19 -14.17 -12.10 12.50
CA THR A 19 -14.06 -11.68 13.90
C THR A 19 -12.62 -11.73 14.42
N THR A 20 -11.88 -12.80 14.11
CA THR A 20 -10.48 -12.94 14.54
C THR A 20 -9.59 -11.83 13.95
N ASP A 21 -9.72 -11.56 12.66
CA ASP A 21 -8.93 -10.54 11.97
C ASP A 21 -9.27 -9.13 12.49
N VAL A 22 -10.55 -8.81 12.65
CA VAL A 22 -10.98 -7.50 13.20
C VAL A 22 -10.49 -7.34 14.65
N LYS A 23 -10.52 -8.40 15.49
CA LYS A 23 -9.98 -8.35 16.87
C LYS A 23 -8.48 -8.07 16.88
N ALA A 24 -7.74 -8.72 15.99
CA ALA A 24 -6.31 -8.50 15.86
C ALA A 24 -6.00 -7.07 15.42
N LEU A 25 -6.69 -6.54 14.40
CA LEU A 25 -6.54 -5.13 13.99
C LEU A 25 -6.92 -4.16 15.12
N SER A 26 -8.04 -4.37 15.80
CA SER A 26 -8.47 -3.55 16.93
C SER A 26 -7.43 -3.55 18.06
N THR A 27 -6.88 -4.71 18.38
CA THR A 27 -5.81 -4.85 19.39
C THR A 27 -4.56 -4.08 18.98
N SER A 28 -4.10 -4.23 17.73
CA SER A 28 -2.93 -3.50 17.22
C SER A 28 -3.16 -1.99 17.23
N TYR A 29 -4.35 -1.53 16.83
CA TYR A 29 -4.71 -0.12 16.78
C TYR A 29 -4.71 0.53 18.17
N HIS A 30 -5.27 -0.15 19.17
CA HIS A 30 -5.42 0.43 20.51
C HIS A 30 -4.20 0.21 21.43
N ARG A 31 -3.46 -0.89 21.28
CA ARG A 31 -2.36 -1.21 22.19
C ARG A 31 -1.00 -0.79 21.67
N SER A 32 -0.78 -0.81 20.36
CA SER A 32 0.54 -0.57 19.79
C SER A 32 0.46 -0.02 18.34
N PRO A 33 -0.24 1.09 18.10
CA PRO A 33 -0.39 1.65 16.76
C PRO A 33 0.95 2.03 16.12
N GLN A 34 1.94 2.40 16.94
CA GLN A 34 3.29 2.72 16.50
C GLN A 34 4.07 1.52 15.95
N ASN A 35 3.68 0.30 16.33
CA ASN A 35 4.31 -0.96 15.92
C ASN A 35 3.59 -1.62 14.73
N THR A 36 2.54 -1.00 14.20
CA THR A 36 1.87 -1.48 12.98
C THR A 36 2.00 -0.42 11.91
N TRP A 37 2.63 -0.76 10.79
CA TRP A 37 2.85 0.15 9.68
C TRP A 37 1.95 -0.19 8.51
N VAL A 38 1.29 0.82 7.99
CA VAL A 38 0.59 0.77 6.70
C VAL A 38 1.58 1.20 5.63
N ILE A 39 1.78 0.35 4.63
CA ILE A 39 2.65 0.67 3.49
C ILE A 39 1.85 0.64 2.20
N ASP A 40 2.30 1.43 1.24
CA ASP A 40 1.82 1.42 -0.13
C ASP A 40 2.95 1.80 -1.07
N PHE A 41 2.88 1.32 -2.31
CA PHE A 41 3.89 1.52 -3.32
C PHE A 41 3.28 1.82 -4.68
N GLU A 42 3.84 2.81 -5.37
CA GLU A 42 3.75 2.89 -6.82
C GLU A 42 4.93 2.14 -7.42
N TYR A 43 4.67 1.18 -8.29
CA TYR A 43 5.71 0.32 -8.86
C TYR A 43 5.39 -0.12 -10.29
N ILE A 44 6.44 -0.54 -11.00
CA ILE A 44 6.30 -1.27 -12.26
C ILE A 44 6.32 -2.76 -11.94
N SER A 45 5.28 -3.46 -12.40
CA SER A 45 5.25 -4.92 -12.36
C SER A 45 6.22 -5.46 -13.41
N LEU A 46 7.05 -6.42 -13.01
CA LEU A 46 7.94 -7.14 -13.91
C LEU A 46 7.49 -8.61 -14.00
N GLY A 47 7.58 -9.17 -15.21
CA GLY A 47 7.24 -10.56 -15.48
C GLY A 47 8.13 -11.59 -14.78
N GLY A 48 7.65 -12.84 -14.74
CA GLY A 48 8.43 -14.00 -14.26
C GLY A 48 8.81 -13.92 -12.78
N ASP A 49 10.08 -14.19 -12.49
CA ASP A 49 10.63 -14.27 -11.13
C ASP A 49 11.25 -12.94 -10.65
N MET A 50 10.95 -11.82 -11.32
CA MET A 50 11.52 -10.51 -10.99
C MET A 50 10.64 -9.71 -10.01
N SER A 51 11.28 -9.12 -9.00
CA SER A 51 10.64 -8.28 -8.01
C SER A 51 10.08 -7.01 -8.68
N PRO A 52 8.87 -6.55 -8.33
CA PRO A 52 8.36 -5.25 -8.77
C PRO A 52 9.38 -4.14 -8.49
N LEU A 53 9.37 -3.12 -9.36
CA LEU A 53 10.29 -2.00 -9.31
C LEU A 53 9.62 -0.79 -8.65
N PRO A 54 9.93 -0.48 -7.37
CA PRO A 54 9.31 0.63 -6.67
C PRO A 54 9.77 1.97 -7.24
N LEU A 55 8.82 2.89 -7.43
CA LEU A 55 9.03 4.25 -7.92
C LEU A 55 8.69 5.30 -6.85
N GLN A 56 7.65 5.03 -6.06
CA GLN A 56 7.24 5.83 -4.92
C GLN A 56 6.78 4.88 -3.81
N PHE A 57 6.94 5.29 -2.56
CA PHE A 57 6.40 4.54 -1.44
C PHE A 57 6.00 5.47 -0.30
N ALA A 58 5.17 4.93 0.59
CA ALA A 58 4.89 5.56 1.86
C ALA A 58 4.77 4.52 2.99
N ILE A 59 5.11 4.97 4.19
CA ILE A 59 5.03 4.24 5.44
C ILE A 59 4.30 5.15 6.43
N ARG A 60 3.18 4.65 6.95
CA ARG A 60 2.34 5.35 7.92
C ARG A 60 2.14 4.46 9.14
N GLN A 61 2.15 5.05 10.34
CA GLN A 61 1.73 4.33 11.53
C GLN A 61 0.24 4.12 11.53
N PHE A 62 -0.20 3.13 12.29
CA PHE A 62 -1.59 2.75 12.30
C PHE A 62 -2.52 3.80 12.92
N ASP A 63 -1.98 4.72 13.73
CA ASP A 63 -2.68 5.90 14.26
C ASP A 63 -2.80 7.05 13.24
N GLY A 64 -2.27 6.88 12.03
CA GLY A 64 -2.34 7.86 10.94
C GLY A 64 -1.09 8.71 10.78
N LYS A 65 -0.09 8.63 11.67
CA LYS A 65 1.14 9.43 11.53
C LYS A 65 1.96 8.96 10.33
N LEU A 66 2.18 9.84 9.35
CA LEU A 66 3.11 9.57 8.25
C LEU A 66 4.54 9.51 8.80
N LEU A 67 5.22 8.38 8.59
CA LEU A 67 6.62 8.21 9.00
C LEU A 67 7.59 8.59 7.90
N PHE A 68 7.29 8.14 6.68
CA PHE A 68 8.18 8.31 5.55
C PHE A 68 7.40 8.18 4.25
N ALA A 69 7.57 9.11 3.32
CA ALA A 69 7.10 9.00 1.95
C ALA A 69 8.14 9.62 1.04
N GLU A 70 8.50 8.92 -0.04
CA GLU A 70 9.61 9.34 -0.89
C GLU A 70 9.53 8.67 -2.28
N TYR A 71 10.19 9.29 -3.25
CA TYR A 71 10.44 8.73 -4.57
C TYR A 71 11.76 7.96 -4.60
N VAL A 72 11.87 6.95 -5.46
CA VAL A 72 13.08 6.13 -5.56
C VAL A 72 14.01 6.63 -6.67
N HIS A 73 15.17 7.14 -6.28
CA HIS A 73 16.15 7.68 -7.21
C HIS A 73 17.11 6.60 -7.72
N TYR A 74 16.92 6.17 -8.96
CA TYR A 74 17.82 5.24 -9.65
C TYR A 74 18.90 5.94 -10.49
N SER A 75 18.92 7.27 -10.49
CA SER A 75 19.84 8.09 -11.30
C SER A 75 19.72 7.81 -12.81
N LEU A 76 18.51 7.56 -13.29
CA LEU A 76 18.21 7.28 -14.70
C LEU A 76 17.24 8.27 -15.29
N SER A 77 17.50 8.64 -16.54
CA SER A 77 16.52 9.34 -17.37
C SER A 77 15.40 8.39 -17.80
N LEU A 78 14.26 8.90 -18.27
CA LEU A 78 13.18 8.09 -18.84
C LEU A 78 13.68 7.23 -20.01
N GLU A 79 14.52 7.80 -20.88
CA GLU A 79 15.08 7.07 -22.02
C GLU A 79 15.96 5.90 -21.54
N ASP A 80 16.92 6.17 -20.65
CA ASP A 80 17.80 5.12 -20.10
C ASP A 80 17.02 4.07 -19.32
N PHE A 81 15.98 4.49 -18.61
CA PHE A 81 15.10 3.62 -17.83
C PHE A 81 14.34 2.65 -18.75
N LEU A 82 13.72 3.18 -19.81
CA LEU A 82 13.02 2.35 -20.81
C LEU A 82 13.97 1.45 -21.58
N VAL A 83 15.16 1.92 -21.95
CA VAL A 83 16.20 1.09 -22.60
C VAL A 83 16.59 -0.08 -21.69
N LYS A 84 16.86 0.18 -20.41
CA LYS A 84 17.21 -0.88 -19.46
C LYS A 84 16.06 -1.89 -19.27
N LEU A 85 14.82 -1.43 -19.12
CA LEU A 85 13.68 -2.33 -18.97
C LEU A 85 13.38 -3.15 -20.22
N ASN A 86 13.50 -2.56 -21.42
CA ASN A 86 13.29 -3.24 -22.70
C ASN A 86 14.24 -4.42 -22.95
N THR A 87 15.37 -4.49 -22.24
CA THR A 87 16.24 -5.68 -22.30
C THR A 87 15.64 -6.92 -21.61
N TRP A 88 14.56 -6.74 -20.84
CA TRP A 88 13.95 -7.81 -20.02
C TRP A 88 12.47 -8.03 -20.32
N GLU A 89 11.70 -6.96 -20.50
CA GLU A 89 10.28 -7.01 -20.80
C GLU A 89 9.96 -5.89 -21.79
N HIS A 90 8.98 -6.08 -22.67
CA HIS A 90 8.54 -5.01 -23.56
C HIS A 90 7.96 -3.87 -22.72
N ALA A 91 8.78 -2.86 -22.43
CA ALA A 91 8.36 -1.67 -21.73
C ALA A 91 7.37 -0.93 -22.62
N ASP A 92 6.12 -0.91 -22.19
CA ASP A 92 5.01 -0.37 -22.97
C ASP A 92 4.67 1.06 -22.53
N ARG A 93 3.60 1.60 -23.11
CA ARG A 93 3.10 2.95 -22.76
C ARG A 93 2.65 3.05 -21.30
N HIS A 94 2.31 1.94 -20.65
CA HIS A 94 1.90 1.94 -19.25
C HIS A 94 3.10 2.25 -18.34
N VAL A 95 4.27 1.63 -18.60
CA VAL A 95 5.51 1.93 -17.88
C VAL A 95 5.89 3.41 -17.99
N GLN A 96 5.83 3.96 -19.21
CA GLN A 96 6.08 5.38 -19.45
C GLN A 96 5.09 6.27 -18.68
N GLY A 97 3.79 5.93 -18.70
CA GLY A 97 2.77 6.66 -17.96
C GLY A 97 2.99 6.67 -16.45
N LEU A 98 3.37 5.53 -15.86
CA LEU A 98 3.71 5.42 -14.44
C LEU A 98 4.93 6.27 -14.08
N PHE A 99 5.99 6.21 -14.90
CA PHE A 99 7.19 7.01 -14.69
C PHE A 99 6.86 8.51 -14.69
N THR A 100 6.17 8.99 -15.74
CA THR A 100 5.79 10.41 -15.85
C THR A 100 4.88 10.83 -14.72
N ARG A 101 3.95 9.97 -14.26
CA ARG A 101 3.10 10.27 -13.11
C ARG A 101 3.91 10.45 -11.82
N CYS A 102 4.91 9.59 -11.57
CA CYS A 102 5.70 9.66 -10.35
C CYS A 102 6.66 10.85 -10.37
N TYR A 103 7.41 11.03 -11.46
CA TYR A 103 8.53 11.98 -11.48
C TYR A 103 8.21 13.31 -12.15
N GLY A 104 7.06 13.44 -12.81
CA GLY A 104 6.67 14.61 -13.60
C GLY A 104 7.48 14.78 -14.90
N ASP A 105 8.80 14.51 -14.89
CA ASP A 105 9.68 14.63 -16.06
C ASP A 105 11.05 13.92 -15.93
N ILE A 106 11.76 13.90 -17.07
CA ILE A 106 13.07 13.38 -17.52
C ILE A 106 13.84 12.37 -16.65
N VAL A 107 13.97 12.52 -15.33
CA VAL A 107 14.89 11.71 -14.51
C VAL A 107 14.23 11.26 -13.20
N THR A 108 14.49 10.02 -12.78
CA THR A 108 14.13 9.56 -11.43
C THR A 108 14.67 10.54 -10.39
N ASN A 109 13.96 10.75 -9.28
CA ASN A 109 14.37 11.67 -8.20
C ASN A 109 14.01 11.07 -6.82
N GLY A 110 14.25 11.82 -5.75
CA GLY A 110 14.08 11.36 -4.37
C GLY A 110 15.35 10.73 -3.79
N LEU A 111 15.20 9.68 -2.99
CA LEU A 111 16.33 9.03 -2.31
C LEU A 111 16.77 7.76 -3.04
N ARG A 112 18.08 7.49 -3.02
CA ARG A 112 18.63 6.25 -3.56
C ARG A 112 18.22 5.05 -2.68
N PRO A 113 18.08 3.84 -3.23
CA PRO A 113 17.66 2.65 -2.47
C PRO A 113 18.48 2.37 -1.21
N ASP A 114 19.80 2.57 -1.25
CA ASP A 114 20.69 2.39 -0.09
C ASP A 114 20.34 3.37 1.04
N LYS A 115 20.02 4.62 0.70
CA LYS A 115 19.61 5.65 1.67
C LYS A 115 18.21 5.40 2.23
N ILE A 116 17.29 4.95 1.38
CA ILE A 116 15.95 4.54 1.82
C ILE A 116 16.04 3.40 2.83
N ARG A 117 16.85 2.38 2.55
CA ARG A 117 17.10 1.28 3.49
C ARG A 117 17.61 1.79 4.83
N ASP A 118 18.63 2.64 4.81
CA ASP A 118 19.25 3.14 6.03
C ASP A 118 18.26 3.99 6.85
N GLU A 119 17.43 4.81 6.20
CA GLU A 119 16.33 5.54 6.85
C GLU A 119 15.32 4.57 7.51
N ILE A 120 14.90 3.51 6.82
CA ILE A 120 13.94 2.53 7.35
C ILE A 120 14.55 1.76 8.54
N ILE A 121 15.75 1.21 8.39
CA ILE A 121 16.36 0.34 9.39
C ILE A 121 16.86 1.15 10.59
N HIS A 122 17.59 2.24 10.37
CA HIS A 122 18.29 2.93 11.45
C HIS A 122 17.48 4.08 12.05
N LYS A 123 16.83 4.90 11.21
CA LYS A 123 16.11 6.08 11.70
C LYS A 123 14.70 5.74 12.16
N LEU A 124 13.96 4.94 11.39
CA LEU A 124 12.66 4.42 11.80
C LEU A 124 12.77 3.19 12.71
N SER A 125 13.98 2.67 12.93
CA SER A 125 14.24 1.52 13.81
C SER A 125 13.45 0.25 13.44
N TYR A 126 13.23 0.04 12.13
CA TYR A 126 12.50 -1.12 11.63
C TYR A 126 13.11 -2.44 12.11
N SER A 127 12.26 -3.36 12.55
CA SER A 127 12.61 -4.74 12.88
C SER A 127 11.41 -5.62 12.64
N ALA A 128 11.60 -6.73 11.92
CA ALA A 128 10.54 -7.70 11.63
C ALA A 128 9.98 -8.37 12.89
N GLU A 129 10.71 -8.36 14.01
CA GLU A 129 10.24 -8.91 15.28
C GLU A 129 9.31 -7.96 16.04
N ARG A 130 9.38 -6.66 15.73
CA ARG A 130 8.67 -5.61 16.49
C ARG A 130 7.58 -4.92 15.68
N ILE A 131 7.77 -4.83 14.36
CA ILE A 131 6.90 -4.08 13.46
C ILE A 131 6.10 -5.04 12.61
N SER A 132 4.77 -4.98 12.75
CA SER A 132 3.82 -5.61 11.84
C SER A 132 3.53 -4.69 10.66
N ILE A 133 3.33 -5.25 9.47
CA ILE A 133 3.02 -4.47 8.27
C ILE A 133 1.64 -4.84 7.73
N ILE A 134 0.89 -3.85 7.25
CA ILE A 134 -0.35 -4.06 6.51
C ILE A 134 -0.36 -3.21 5.24
N SER A 135 -1.07 -3.68 4.22
CA SER A 135 -1.40 -2.92 3.02
C SER A 135 -2.74 -3.38 2.43
N TRP A 136 -3.24 -2.65 1.43
CA TRP A 136 -4.56 -2.89 0.82
C TRP A 136 -4.67 -4.26 0.13
N PHE A 137 -3.64 -4.68 -0.61
CA PHE A 137 -3.51 -6.01 -1.22
C PHE A 137 -2.02 -6.37 -1.41
N SER A 138 -1.50 -7.26 -0.58
CA SER A 138 -0.13 -7.11 -0.09
C SER A 138 1.03 -7.68 -0.90
N ARG A 139 0.77 -8.60 -1.81
CA ARG A 139 1.85 -9.44 -2.34
C ARG A 139 2.94 -8.62 -3.05
N GLN A 140 2.55 -7.56 -3.76
CA GLN A 140 3.49 -6.72 -4.51
C GLN A 140 4.16 -5.67 -3.61
N ASP A 141 3.41 -5.02 -2.72
CA ASP A 141 3.95 -4.08 -1.74
C ASP A 141 5.02 -4.73 -0.87
N MET A 142 4.81 -5.98 -0.43
CA MET A 142 5.79 -6.70 0.38
C MET A 142 7.08 -6.97 -0.39
N GLN A 143 6.99 -7.32 -1.68
CA GLN A 143 8.16 -7.55 -2.52
C GLN A 143 8.92 -6.24 -2.79
N CYS A 144 8.20 -5.14 -3.00
CA CYS A 144 8.78 -3.79 -3.08
C CYS A 144 9.50 -3.42 -1.79
N PHE A 145 8.87 -3.65 -0.63
CA PHE A 145 9.44 -3.33 0.67
C PHE A 145 10.72 -4.13 0.95
N GLN A 146 10.71 -5.45 0.70
CA GLN A 146 11.92 -6.28 0.80
C GLN A 146 13.03 -5.79 -0.12
N ARG A 147 12.67 -5.45 -1.37
CA ARG A 147 13.64 -4.90 -2.31
C ARG A 147 14.26 -3.60 -1.80
N LEU A 148 13.47 -2.69 -1.21
CA LEU A 148 14.03 -1.50 -0.57
C LEU A 148 14.94 -1.86 0.61
N LEU A 149 14.59 -2.85 1.43
CA LEU A 149 15.43 -3.31 2.54
C LEU A 149 16.76 -3.91 2.09
N SER A 150 16.87 -4.42 0.87
CA SER A 150 18.17 -4.84 0.30
C SER A 150 19.10 -3.65 0.03
N GLY A 151 18.52 -2.48 -0.27
CA GLY A 151 19.25 -1.28 -0.70
C GLY A 151 19.85 -1.37 -2.11
N SER A 152 19.45 -2.36 -2.91
CA SER A 152 19.98 -2.55 -4.27
C SER A 152 19.58 -1.39 -5.20
N PRO A 153 20.55 -0.77 -5.92
CA PRO A 153 20.26 0.25 -6.93
C PRO A 153 19.87 -0.35 -8.29
N GLU A 154 19.89 -1.67 -8.44
CA GLU A 154 19.61 -2.33 -9.71
C GLU A 154 18.11 -2.28 -10.05
N LEU A 155 17.77 -2.16 -11.34
CA LEU A 155 16.38 -2.17 -11.80
C LEU A 155 15.78 -3.57 -11.88
N ILE A 156 16.61 -4.59 -12.07
CA ILE A 156 16.18 -5.98 -12.25
C ILE A 156 16.74 -6.77 -11.08
N VAL A 157 15.84 -7.15 -10.18
CA VAL A 157 16.19 -7.86 -8.94
C VAL A 157 15.26 -9.06 -8.84
N PRO A 158 15.76 -10.28 -8.57
CA PRO A 158 14.90 -11.44 -8.36
C PRO A 158 13.95 -11.24 -7.17
N LYS A 159 12.78 -11.87 -7.21
CA LYS A 159 11.86 -11.94 -6.06
C LYS A 159 12.53 -12.63 -4.89
N GLU A 160 12.28 -12.12 -3.69
CA GLU A 160 12.57 -12.88 -2.49
C GLU A 160 11.50 -13.95 -2.26
N SER A 161 11.91 -15.07 -1.65
CA SER A 161 11.00 -16.19 -1.39
C SER A 161 9.80 -15.75 -0.52
N HIS A 162 8.61 -16.29 -0.83
CA HIS A 162 7.39 -16.00 -0.08
C HIS A 162 7.46 -16.37 1.41
N HIS A 163 8.36 -17.28 1.79
CA HIS A 163 8.59 -17.65 3.19
C HIS A 163 9.19 -16.49 4.00
N LEU A 164 10.09 -15.69 3.41
CA LEU A 164 10.59 -14.48 4.04
C LEU A 164 9.49 -13.40 4.13
N CYS A 165 8.54 -13.38 3.19
CA CYS A 165 7.39 -12.44 3.21
C CYS A 165 6.31 -12.83 4.23
N SER A 166 6.23 -14.09 4.66
CA SER A 166 5.13 -14.61 5.48
C SER A 166 5.05 -14.04 6.89
N THR A 167 6.11 -13.36 7.34
CA THR A 167 6.17 -12.63 8.62
C THR A 167 5.60 -11.21 8.55
N PHE A 168 5.29 -10.70 7.35
CA PHE A 168 5.06 -9.26 7.18
C PHE A 168 3.59 -8.86 7.32
N GLN A 169 2.63 -9.71 6.93
CA GLN A 169 1.23 -9.31 6.93
C GLN A 169 0.30 -10.43 7.38
N ASN A 170 -0.10 -10.36 8.65
CA ASN A 170 -1.10 -11.28 9.21
C ASN A 170 -2.49 -11.04 8.62
N ILE A 171 -2.77 -9.83 8.10
CA ILE A 171 -4.12 -9.39 7.70
C ILE A 171 -4.06 -8.59 6.40
N ASP A 172 -4.64 -9.14 5.34
CA ASP A 172 -4.89 -8.44 4.06
C ASP A 172 -6.16 -7.58 4.21
N VAL A 173 -6.00 -6.25 4.20
CA VAL A 173 -7.08 -5.31 4.53
C VAL A 173 -8.20 -5.37 3.48
N GLY A 174 -7.86 -5.44 2.19
CA GLY A 174 -8.85 -5.53 1.12
C GLY A 174 -9.63 -6.85 1.17
N ARG A 175 -8.96 -7.97 1.49
CA ARG A 175 -9.65 -9.26 1.71
C ARG A 175 -10.52 -9.26 2.95
N LEU A 176 -10.06 -8.67 4.05
CA LEU A 176 -10.88 -8.53 5.25
C LEU A 176 -12.11 -7.70 4.95
N LEU A 177 -11.94 -6.54 4.30
CA LEU A 177 -13.05 -5.66 4.01
C LEU A 177 -14.08 -6.29 3.08
N LYS A 178 -13.65 -7.15 2.13
CA LYS A 178 -14.58 -7.96 1.32
C LYS A 178 -15.54 -8.82 2.16
N LYS A 179 -15.09 -9.31 3.32
CA LYS A 179 -15.93 -10.09 4.25
C LYS A 179 -16.90 -9.21 5.04
N LEU A 180 -16.58 -7.93 5.22
CA LEU A 180 -17.33 -6.98 6.04
C LEU A 180 -18.35 -6.17 5.23
N LEU A 181 -18.06 -5.89 3.96
CA LEU A 181 -18.93 -5.13 3.09
C LEU A 181 -20.15 -5.94 2.61
N PRO A 182 -21.26 -5.26 2.26
CA PRO A 182 -22.41 -5.90 1.62
C PRO A 182 -22.02 -6.69 0.37
N ARG A 183 -22.70 -7.83 0.12
CA ARG A 183 -22.41 -8.71 -1.03
C ARG A 183 -22.54 -8.03 -2.40
N ASN A 184 -23.36 -6.98 -2.49
CA ASN A 184 -23.59 -6.20 -3.71
C ASN A 184 -22.63 -5.00 -3.83
N TRP A 185 -21.52 -4.98 -3.08
CA TRP A 185 -20.53 -3.92 -3.20
C TRP A 185 -19.92 -3.87 -4.61
N PRO A 186 -19.85 -2.68 -5.25
CA PRO A 186 -19.57 -2.60 -6.68
C PRO A 186 -18.09 -2.82 -7.04
N SER A 187 -17.17 -2.40 -6.18
CA SER A 187 -15.72 -2.51 -6.42
C SER A 187 -14.92 -2.46 -5.11
N LEU A 188 -13.85 -3.26 -5.03
CA LEU A 188 -12.86 -3.20 -3.94
C LEU A 188 -11.62 -2.35 -4.31
N SER A 189 -11.70 -1.54 -5.36
CA SER A 189 -10.68 -0.51 -5.57
C SER A 189 -10.65 0.44 -4.38
N LEU A 190 -9.45 0.76 -3.88
CA LEU A 190 -9.27 1.63 -2.72
C LEU A 190 -10.03 2.94 -2.87
N SER A 191 -9.99 3.53 -4.07
CA SER A 191 -10.69 4.77 -4.39
C SER A 191 -12.21 4.73 -4.23
N VAL A 192 -12.84 3.61 -4.61
CA VAL A 192 -14.30 3.46 -4.50
C VAL A 192 -14.69 3.23 -3.05
N VAL A 193 -13.95 2.39 -2.34
CA VAL A 193 -14.18 2.11 -0.92
C VAL A 193 -14.00 3.37 -0.08
N HIS A 194 -12.83 4.01 -0.17
CA HIS A 194 -12.50 5.18 0.65
C HIS A 194 -13.44 6.35 0.37
N SER A 195 -13.80 6.60 -0.91
CA SER A 195 -14.78 7.63 -1.24
C SER A 195 -16.15 7.36 -0.62
N SER A 196 -16.56 6.08 -0.50
CA SER A 196 -17.82 5.71 0.14
C SER A 196 -17.79 5.93 1.65
N LEU A 197 -16.68 5.58 2.30
CA LEU A 197 -16.45 5.86 3.72
C LEU A 197 -16.52 7.37 3.99
N LEU A 198 -15.79 8.17 3.21
CA LEU A 198 -15.79 9.63 3.36
C LEU A 198 -17.19 10.21 3.15
N ALA A 199 -17.92 9.77 2.13
CA ALA A 199 -19.29 10.23 1.89
C ALA A 199 -20.23 9.91 3.06
N ASN A 200 -20.10 8.73 3.68
CA ASN A 200 -20.85 8.36 4.88
C ASN A 200 -20.53 9.26 6.09
N GLN A 201 -19.33 9.85 6.12
CA GLN A 201 -18.90 10.84 7.12
C GLN A 201 -19.22 12.29 6.71
N GLY A 202 -19.92 12.52 5.59
CA GLY A 202 -20.19 13.86 5.06
C GLY A 202 -18.95 14.58 4.50
N ARG A 203 -17.89 13.83 4.18
CA ARG A 203 -16.62 14.31 3.63
C ARG A 203 -16.48 13.90 2.15
N SER A 204 -15.58 14.58 1.44
CA SER A 204 -15.14 14.17 0.10
C SER A 204 -13.62 14.10 0.06
N GLY A 205 -13.10 13.09 -0.63
CA GLY A 205 -11.66 12.91 -0.84
C GLY A 205 -11.18 13.56 -2.14
N ASN A 206 -9.87 13.80 -2.24
CA ASN A 206 -9.28 14.27 -3.48
C ASN A 206 -9.08 13.10 -4.45
N LYS A 207 -9.97 12.98 -5.45
CA LYS A 207 -9.90 11.88 -6.44
C LYS A 207 -8.60 11.89 -7.26
N GLY A 208 -7.93 13.04 -7.38
CA GLY A 208 -6.68 13.17 -8.14
C GLY A 208 -5.43 12.71 -7.38
N GLU A 209 -5.53 12.47 -6.08
CA GLU A 209 -4.39 12.04 -5.23
C GLU A 209 -4.29 10.52 -5.07
N TYR A 210 -5.32 9.77 -5.45
CA TYR A 210 -5.20 8.31 -5.60
C TYR A 210 -4.11 7.97 -6.62
N HIS A 211 -3.37 6.90 -6.38
CA HIS A 211 -2.12 6.57 -7.06
C HIS A 211 -0.92 7.43 -6.63
N THR A 212 -0.99 7.94 -5.40
CA THR A 212 0.18 8.37 -4.66
C THR A 212 0.25 7.56 -3.38
N ALA A 213 1.40 6.96 -3.10
CA ALA A 213 1.54 6.05 -1.97
C ALA A 213 1.18 6.72 -0.63
N ALA A 214 1.47 8.02 -0.48
CA ALA A 214 1.17 8.77 0.74
C ALA A 214 -0.34 8.92 0.99
N TYR A 215 -1.12 9.17 -0.05
CA TYR A 215 -2.58 9.26 0.05
C TYR A 215 -3.22 7.89 0.17
N ASP A 216 -2.69 6.89 -0.54
CA ASP A 216 -3.22 5.52 -0.48
C ASP A 216 -3.00 4.89 0.91
N THR A 217 -1.84 5.13 1.56
CA THR A 217 -1.66 4.73 2.98
C THR A 217 -2.60 5.46 3.94
N GLU A 218 -2.94 6.72 3.68
CA GLU A 218 -3.92 7.47 4.48
C GLU A 218 -5.31 6.85 4.34
N ALA A 219 -5.75 6.62 3.11
CA ALA A 219 -7.03 5.99 2.80
C ALA A 219 -7.18 4.62 3.46
N VAL A 220 -6.13 3.78 3.40
CA VAL A 220 -6.12 2.48 4.08
C VAL A 220 -6.22 2.65 5.59
N THR A 221 -5.52 3.63 6.17
CA THR A 221 -5.58 3.88 7.63
C THR A 221 -6.97 4.34 8.07
N ASP A 222 -7.62 5.22 7.30
CA ASP A 222 -9.00 5.67 7.56
C ASP A 222 -9.98 4.51 7.52
N ILE A 223 -9.86 3.62 6.53
CA ILE A 223 -10.69 2.41 6.43
C ILE A 223 -10.46 1.48 7.61
N VAL A 224 -9.21 1.21 7.97
CA VAL A 224 -8.95 0.27 9.05
C VAL A 224 -9.41 0.82 10.39
N LYS A 225 -9.26 2.14 10.62
CA LYS A 225 -9.82 2.79 11.81
C LYS A 225 -11.32 2.50 11.92
N GLU A 226 -12.07 2.64 10.83
CA GLU A 226 -13.50 2.30 10.79
C GLU A 226 -13.75 0.81 11.07
N ILE A 227 -12.96 -0.10 10.50
CA ILE A 227 -13.07 -1.54 10.80
C ILE A 227 -12.89 -1.81 12.30
N THR A 228 -11.96 -1.12 12.98
CA THR A 228 -11.67 -1.36 14.40
C THR A 228 -12.80 -0.93 15.34
N THR A 229 -13.68 -0.01 14.92
CA THR A 229 -14.84 0.42 15.72
C THR A 229 -15.93 -0.64 15.81
N LEU A 230 -15.96 -1.60 14.86
CA LEU A 230 -16.94 -2.69 14.84
C LEU A 230 -16.92 -3.53 16.11
N ILE A 231 -15.78 -3.60 16.80
CA ILE A 231 -15.63 -4.36 18.04
C ILE A 231 -15.86 -3.50 19.28
N GLN A 232 -15.74 -2.17 19.19
CA GLN A 232 -16.06 -1.28 20.30
C GLN A 232 -17.55 -1.33 20.66
N GLY A 233 -18.42 -1.68 19.71
CA GLY A 233 -19.85 -1.94 19.95
C GLY A 233 -20.15 -3.29 20.63
N PHE A 234 -19.19 -4.21 20.69
CA PHE A 234 -19.30 -5.48 21.39
C PHE A 234 -18.39 -5.41 22.63
N GLY A 235 -18.88 -4.79 23.70
CA GLY A 235 -18.18 -4.70 24.97
C GLY A 235 -17.63 -6.06 25.40
N PHE A 236 -16.34 -6.12 25.66
CA PHE A 236 -15.70 -7.17 26.46
C PHE A 236 -15.60 -6.68 27.90
#